data_AF-A0AA35NEG6-F1
#
_entry.id   AF-A0AA35NEG6-F1
#
_cell.length_a   1.000
_cell.length_b   1.000
_cell.length_c   1.000
_cell.angle_alpha   90.00
_cell.angle_beta   90.00
_cell.angle_gamma   90.00
#
_symmetry.space_group_name_H-M   'P 1'
#
loop_
_entity.id
_entity.type
_entity.pdbx_description
1 polymer ?
#
loop_
_entity_poly.entity_id
_entity_poly.type
_entity_poly.pdbx_seq_one_letter_code
_entity_poly.pdbx_strand_id
1 'polypeptide(L)'
;MNSYSLLTRPFHQSSKPLFNLASTLLKASKRTQLRNEMIKQGPKRPTSAYFLFLQEHRSQFVKENPTLRPAEISKIAGEKWQNLEAGLKDKYISQRQKLYAEYQKAKKAFEEKLPPKKPAGPFIKYANEVRSQVLAQHPEMSQIDLMKTIGDKWQSLDQSTKSKYAQEYKKAIQEYNANFPLN
;
A
#
# COMPACT_ATOMS: atom_id res chain seq x y z
N MET A 1 -9.45 60.05 12.13
CA MET A 1 -9.01 59.09 11.09
C MET A 1 -7.79 58.36 11.65
N ASN A 2 -7.71 57.07 11.94
CA ASN A 2 -8.63 55.95 11.93
C ASN A 2 -8.27 55.09 13.15
N SER A 3 -9.27 54.73 13.95
CA SER A 3 -9.15 53.79 15.06
C SER A 3 -9.12 52.36 14.54
N TYR A 4 -8.01 51.64 14.75
CA TYR A 4 -7.91 50.22 14.44
C TYR A 4 -8.71 49.41 15.48
N SER A 5 -9.94 49.06 15.12
CA SER A 5 -10.77 48.10 15.86
C SER A 5 -10.23 46.69 15.67
N LEU A 6 -9.70 46.09 16.74
CA LEU A 6 -9.33 44.67 16.79
C LEU A 6 -10.60 43.82 16.77
N LEU A 7 -11.00 43.37 15.58
CA LEU A 7 -12.03 42.35 15.44
C LEU A 7 -11.42 40.97 15.76
N THR A 8 -11.56 40.55 17.01
CA THR A 8 -11.36 39.16 17.44
C THR A 8 -12.37 38.26 16.73
N ARG A 9 -11.92 37.49 15.72
CA ARG A 9 -12.72 36.40 15.15
C ARG A 9 -12.96 35.34 16.24
N PRO A 10 -14.21 34.91 16.49
CA PRO A 10 -14.48 33.84 17.44
C PRO A 10 -13.89 32.53 16.89
N PHE A 11 -13.10 31.86 17.74
CA PHE A 11 -12.60 30.51 17.49
C PHE A 11 -13.79 29.55 17.41
N HIS A 12 -14.17 29.18 16.19
CA HIS A 12 -15.23 28.19 15.98
C HIS A 12 -14.70 26.82 16.42
N GLN A 13 -15.20 26.37 17.56
CA GLN A 13 -14.89 25.08 18.16
C GLN A 13 -15.60 23.98 17.33
N SER A 14 -15.06 23.67 16.14
CA SER A 14 -15.45 22.43 15.46
C SER A 14 -14.82 21.28 16.25
N SER A 15 -15.64 20.54 16.99
CA SER A 15 -15.30 19.25 17.57
C SER A 15 -14.96 18.26 16.45
N LYS A 16 -13.74 18.36 15.92
CA LYS A 16 -13.16 17.29 15.11
C LYS A 16 -12.99 16.10 16.05
N PRO A 17 -13.57 14.92 15.76
CA PRO A 17 -13.24 13.73 16.54
C PRO A 17 -11.74 13.53 16.43
N LEU A 18 -11.11 13.36 17.59
CA LEU A 18 -9.70 13.10 17.79
C LEU A 18 -9.30 11.80 17.06
N PHE A 19 -9.12 11.84 15.75
CA PHE A 19 -8.14 10.99 15.06
C PHE A 19 -6.76 11.58 15.34
N ASN A 20 -6.40 11.68 16.62
CA ASN A 20 -5.07 12.12 17.00
C ASN A 20 -4.61 11.33 18.23
N LEU A 21 -3.53 10.60 18.02
CA LEU A 21 -2.54 10.18 19.03
C LEU A 21 -2.94 9.08 20.03
N ALA A 22 -3.98 8.29 19.74
CA ALA A 22 -4.22 6.97 20.34
C ALA A 22 -4.13 5.81 19.33
N SER A 23 -3.52 6.02 18.16
CA SER A 23 -3.05 4.92 17.31
C SER A 23 -1.71 4.34 17.79
N THR A 24 -1.25 4.79 18.95
CA THR A 24 -0.10 4.29 19.70
C THR A 24 -0.28 2.79 19.95
N LEU A 25 0.38 1.97 19.12
CA LEU A 25 0.68 0.56 19.36
C LEU A 25 -0.53 -0.38 19.58
N LEU A 26 -1.57 -0.30 18.76
CA LEU A 26 -2.44 -1.48 18.59
C LEU A 26 -1.64 -2.56 17.87
N LYS A 27 -1.10 -3.52 18.65
CA LYS A 27 -0.45 -4.72 18.11
C LYS A 27 -1.39 -5.38 17.11
N ALA A 28 -0.88 -5.66 15.92
CA ALA A 28 -1.65 -6.37 14.91
C ALA A 28 -2.22 -7.67 15.50
N SER A 29 -3.43 -8.06 15.12
CA SER A 29 -4.02 -9.34 15.56
C SER A 29 -3.05 -10.50 15.30
N LYS A 30 -3.03 -11.55 16.15
CA LYS A 30 -2.15 -12.72 16.00
C LYS A 30 -2.11 -13.27 14.56
N ARG A 31 -3.27 -13.35 13.89
CA ARG A 31 -3.38 -13.76 12.47
C ARG A 31 -2.62 -12.83 11.50
N THR A 32 -2.69 -11.53 11.74
CA THR A 32 -2.01 -10.52 10.92
C THR A 32 -0.50 -10.58 11.14
N GLN A 33 -0.06 -10.82 12.38
CA GLN A 33 1.36 -11.04 12.69
C GLN A 33 1.90 -12.26 11.96
N LEU A 34 1.24 -13.42 12.09
CA LEU A 34 1.60 -14.66 11.37
C LEU A 34 1.69 -14.43 9.86
N ARG A 35 0.67 -13.79 9.27
CA ARG A 35 0.67 -13.49 7.83
C ARG A 35 1.84 -12.57 7.44
N ASN A 36 2.15 -11.55 8.24
CA ASN A 36 3.26 -10.63 7.96
C ASN A 36 4.62 -11.34 8.09
N GLU A 37 4.79 -12.23 9.05
CA GLU A 37 5.99 -13.05 9.21
C GLU A 37 6.19 -13.98 8.01
N MET A 38 5.14 -14.64 7.55
CA MET A 38 5.18 -15.42 6.30
C MET A 38 5.57 -14.53 5.12
N ILE A 39 4.94 -13.36 4.96
CA ILE A 39 5.28 -12.40 3.88
C ILE A 39 6.77 -11.99 3.93
N LYS A 40 7.35 -11.83 5.12
CA LYS A 40 8.77 -11.50 5.29
C LYS A 40 9.71 -12.60 4.77
N GLN A 41 9.28 -13.86 4.86
CA GLN A 41 10.00 -15.04 4.32
C GLN A 41 9.69 -15.30 2.84
N GLY A 42 8.70 -14.63 2.27
CA GLY A 42 8.30 -14.77 0.88
C GLY A 42 9.33 -14.23 -0.13
N PRO A 43 9.04 -14.38 -1.44
CA PRO A 43 9.93 -13.89 -2.48
C PRO A 43 10.16 -12.38 -2.32
N LYS A 44 11.41 -11.96 -2.45
CA LYS A 44 11.82 -10.55 -2.34
C LYS A 44 11.89 -9.89 -3.71
N ARG A 45 11.61 -8.59 -3.74
CA ARG A 45 11.73 -7.80 -4.97
C ARG A 45 13.18 -7.87 -5.49
N PRO A 46 13.39 -8.11 -6.79
CA PRO A 46 14.73 -8.08 -7.35
C PRO A 46 15.32 -6.67 -7.27
N THR A 47 16.64 -6.61 -7.25
CA THR A 47 17.38 -5.35 -7.25
C THR A 47 17.14 -4.55 -8.52
N SER A 48 17.35 -3.23 -8.48
CA SER A 48 17.13 -2.35 -9.65
C SER A 48 18.18 -2.54 -10.75
N ALA A 49 17.90 -2.06 -11.97
CA ALA A 49 18.85 -2.12 -13.08
C ALA A 49 20.20 -1.45 -12.74
N TYR A 50 20.19 -0.28 -12.08
CA TYR A 50 21.40 0.38 -11.62
C TYR A 50 22.22 -0.48 -10.64
N PHE A 51 21.54 -1.17 -9.73
CA PHE A 51 22.23 -2.02 -8.76
C PHE A 51 22.79 -3.31 -9.38
N LEU A 52 22.18 -3.82 -10.46
CA LEU A 52 22.77 -4.90 -11.27
C LEU A 52 24.09 -4.44 -11.89
N PHE A 53 24.09 -3.25 -12.51
CA PHE A 53 25.30 -2.63 -13.04
C PHE A 53 26.36 -2.42 -11.96
N LEU A 54 25.96 -1.88 -10.80
CA LEU A 54 26.86 -1.63 -9.69
C LEU A 54 27.46 -2.94 -9.14
N GLN A 55 26.69 -4.03 -9.08
CA GLN A 55 27.21 -5.32 -8.60
C GLN A 55 28.35 -5.86 -9.48
N GLU A 56 28.26 -5.65 -10.81
CA GLU A 56 29.31 -6.06 -11.75
C GLU A 56 30.55 -5.14 -11.70
N HIS A 57 30.33 -3.83 -11.56
CA HIS A 57 31.40 -2.83 -11.70
C HIS A 57 31.96 -2.31 -10.37
N ARG A 58 31.36 -2.64 -9.23
CA ARG A 58 31.78 -2.13 -7.90
C ARG A 58 33.26 -2.41 -7.62
N SER A 59 33.73 -3.61 -7.92
CA SER A 59 35.14 -3.98 -7.71
C SER A 59 36.09 -3.15 -8.57
N GLN A 60 35.68 -2.77 -9.78
CA GLN A 60 36.46 -1.88 -10.65
C GLN A 60 36.49 -0.47 -10.06
N PHE A 61 35.35 0.07 -9.64
CA PHE A 61 35.30 1.40 -9.05
C PHE A 61 36.11 1.53 -7.75
N VAL A 62 36.15 0.49 -6.93
CA VAL A 62 36.99 0.44 -5.71
C VAL A 62 38.47 0.34 -6.06
N LYS A 63 38.86 -0.43 -7.09
CA LYS A 63 40.25 -0.52 -7.54
C LYS A 63 40.75 0.78 -8.18
N GLU A 64 39.90 1.46 -8.95
CA GLU A 64 40.19 2.77 -9.54
C GLU A 64 40.30 3.86 -8.47
N ASN A 65 39.55 3.73 -7.37
CA ASN A 65 39.45 4.75 -6.32
C ASN A 65 39.64 4.15 -4.91
N PRO A 66 40.82 3.58 -4.59
CA PRO A 66 41.03 2.84 -3.34
C PRO A 66 41.04 3.76 -2.11
N THR A 67 41.33 5.06 -2.28
CA THR A 67 41.43 6.05 -1.21
C THR A 67 40.10 6.70 -0.85
N LEU A 68 39.10 6.62 -1.75
CA LEU A 68 37.81 7.29 -1.57
C LEU A 68 36.87 6.51 -0.65
N ARG A 69 35.97 7.23 0.00
CA ARG A 69 34.96 6.59 0.88
C ARG A 69 33.93 5.84 0.02
N PRO A 70 33.34 4.74 0.51
CA PRO A 70 32.32 3.99 -0.25
C PRO A 70 31.12 4.83 -0.72
N ALA A 71 30.77 5.89 0.01
CA ALA A 71 29.72 6.83 -0.38
C ALA A 71 30.10 7.67 -1.61
N GLU A 72 31.36 8.08 -1.73
CA GLU A 72 31.87 8.85 -2.88
C GLU A 72 31.96 7.97 -4.13
N ILE A 73 32.44 6.73 -3.96
CA ILE A 73 32.44 5.72 -5.03
C ILE A 73 31.03 5.48 -5.57
N SER A 74 30.02 5.49 -4.69
CA SER A 74 28.62 5.33 -5.09
C SER A 74 28.08 6.54 -5.87
N LYS A 75 28.57 7.75 -5.61
CA LYS A 75 28.23 8.96 -6.41
C LYS A 75 28.81 8.85 -7.81
N ILE A 76 30.09 8.51 -7.92
CA ILE A 76 30.79 8.31 -9.21
C ILE A 76 30.09 7.22 -10.03
N ALA A 77 29.72 6.10 -9.40
CA ALA A 77 28.98 5.04 -10.09
C ALA A 77 27.60 5.51 -10.58
N GLY A 78 26.93 6.36 -9.82
CA GLY A 78 25.67 7.00 -10.22
C GLY A 78 25.83 7.89 -11.44
N GLU A 79 26.88 8.72 -11.47
CA GLU A 79 27.22 9.56 -12.63
C GLU A 79 27.57 8.72 -13.86
N LYS A 80 28.41 7.68 -13.70
CA LYS A 80 28.74 6.72 -14.75
C LYS A 80 27.48 6.03 -15.30
N TRP A 81 26.49 5.72 -14.46
CA TRP A 81 25.21 5.14 -14.89
C TRP A 81 24.31 6.12 -15.67
N GLN A 82 24.31 7.40 -15.30
CA GLN A 82 23.55 8.40 -16.06
C GLN A 82 24.16 8.64 -17.45
N ASN A 83 25.48 8.66 -17.53
CA ASN A 83 26.24 8.85 -18.76
C ASN A 83 26.52 7.55 -19.54
N LEU A 84 25.99 6.41 -19.08
CA LEU A 84 26.16 5.12 -19.75
C LEU A 84 25.41 5.13 -21.09
N GLU A 85 26.01 4.51 -22.11
CA GLU A 85 25.36 4.32 -23.41
C GLU A 85 24.01 3.62 -23.27
N ALA A 86 23.01 4.09 -24.02
CA ALA A 86 21.65 3.57 -23.98
C ALA A 86 21.60 2.04 -24.19
N GLY A 87 22.36 1.49 -25.13
CA GLY A 87 22.40 0.05 -25.39
C GLY A 87 22.87 -0.79 -24.20
N LEU A 88 23.90 -0.32 -23.49
CA LEU A 88 24.39 -0.99 -22.27
C LEU A 88 23.40 -0.82 -21.11
N LYS A 89 22.74 0.34 -21.01
CA LYS A 89 21.69 0.59 -20.01
C LYS A 89 20.49 -0.33 -20.23
N ASP A 90 20.08 -0.52 -21.49
CA ASP A 90 18.96 -1.37 -21.90
C ASP A 90 19.18 -2.84 -21.56
N LYS A 91 20.43 -3.33 -21.62
CA LYS A 91 20.78 -4.68 -21.15
C LYS A 91 20.35 -4.89 -19.69
N TYR A 92 20.72 -3.96 -18.80
CA TYR A 92 20.38 -4.06 -17.37
C TYR A 92 18.89 -3.83 -17.10
N ILE A 93 18.23 -2.94 -17.87
CA ILE A 93 16.79 -2.74 -17.80
C ILE A 93 16.06 -4.03 -18.20
N SER A 94 16.47 -4.67 -19.30
CA SER A 94 15.91 -5.94 -19.77
C SER A 94 16.13 -7.07 -18.76
N GLN A 95 17.32 -7.17 -18.18
CA GLN A 95 17.61 -8.14 -17.12
C GLN A 95 16.72 -7.89 -15.89
N ARG A 96 16.56 -6.63 -15.47
CA ARG A 96 15.66 -6.26 -14.37
C ARG A 96 14.21 -6.65 -14.65
N GLN A 97 13.73 -6.43 -15.87
CA GLN A 97 12.37 -6.77 -16.29
C GLN A 97 12.13 -8.27 -16.22
N LYS A 98 13.06 -9.09 -16.75
CA LYS A 98 12.99 -10.56 -16.66
C LYS A 98 12.92 -11.03 -15.21
N LEU A 99 13.84 -10.56 -14.35
CA LEU A 99 13.83 -10.88 -12.93
C LEU A 99 12.54 -10.42 -12.23
N TYR A 100 11.95 -9.28 -12.66
CA TYR A 100 10.68 -8.82 -12.10
C TYR A 100 9.50 -9.70 -12.48
N ALA A 101 9.45 -10.17 -13.73
CA ALA A 101 8.41 -11.06 -14.20
C ALA A 101 8.46 -12.40 -13.45
N GLU A 102 9.65 -12.95 -13.23
CA GLU A 102 9.86 -14.15 -12.39
C GLU A 102 9.43 -13.90 -10.94
N TYR A 103 9.82 -12.77 -10.36
CA TYR A 103 9.36 -12.35 -9.04
C TYR A 103 7.84 -12.24 -8.95
N GLN A 104 7.16 -11.68 -9.96
CA GLN A 104 5.70 -11.57 -9.98
C GLN A 104 5.03 -12.95 -9.99
N LYS A 105 5.55 -13.89 -10.78
CA LYS A 105 5.07 -15.29 -10.79
C LYS A 105 5.26 -15.95 -9.43
N ALA A 106 6.45 -15.83 -8.85
CA ALA A 106 6.76 -16.38 -7.53
C ALA A 106 5.90 -15.74 -6.42
N LYS A 107 5.70 -14.41 -6.47
CA LYS A 107 4.86 -13.66 -5.54
C LYS A 107 3.41 -14.11 -5.60
N LYS A 108 2.86 -14.30 -6.80
CA LYS A 108 1.49 -14.79 -6.98
C LYS A 108 1.33 -16.19 -6.37
N ALA A 109 2.22 -17.12 -6.71
CA ALA A 109 2.21 -18.48 -6.16
C ALA A 109 2.40 -18.49 -4.63
N PHE A 110 3.16 -17.54 -4.08
CA PHE A 110 3.33 -17.38 -2.64
C PHE A 110 2.07 -16.80 -1.98
N GLU A 111 1.42 -15.81 -2.59
CA GLU A 111 0.19 -15.20 -2.09
C GLU A 111 -0.98 -16.19 -1.99
N GLU A 112 -1.04 -17.18 -2.87
CA GLU A 112 -2.01 -18.29 -2.84
C GLU A 112 -1.79 -19.23 -1.65
N LYS A 113 -0.55 -19.35 -1.16
CA LYS A 113 -0.21 -20.15 0.04
C LYS A 113 -0.43 -19.40 1.35
N LEU A 114 -0.63 -18.09 1.31
CA LEU A 114 -0.84 -17.30 2.53
C LEU A 114 -2.24 -17.54 3.12
N PRO A 115 -2.37 -17.58 4.46
CA PRO A 115 -3.67 -17.71 5.11
C PRO A 115 -4.64 -16.63 4.60
N PRO A 116 -5.85 -16.98 4.17
CA PRO A 116 -6.75 -16.02 3.53
C PRO A 116 -7.04 -14.83 4.45
N LYS A 117 -7.28 -13.68 3.84
CA LYS A 117 -7.74 -12.50 4.58
C LYS A 117 -9.15 -12.77 5.12
N LYS A 118 -9.50 -12.11 6.23
CA LYS A 118 -10.86 -12.14 6.75
C LYS A 118 -11.85 -11.67 5.66
N PRO A 119 -13.07 -12.21 5.65
CA PRO A 119 -14.11 -11.72 4.74
C PRO A 119 -14.35 -10.23 4.96
N ALA A 120 -14.66 -9.53 3.88
CA ALA A 120 -15.01 -8.12 3.93
C ALA A 120 -16.27 -7.90 4.79
N GLY A 121 -16.26 -6.87 5.62
CA GLY A 121 -17.40 -6.50 6.46
C GLY A 121 -18.63 -6.02 5.65
N PRO A 122 -19.80 -5.87 6.30
CA PRO A 122 -21.07 -5.53 5.63
C PRO A 122 -20.99 -4.29 4.75
N PHE A 123 -20.45 -3.19 5.28
CA PHE A 123 -20.27 -1.95 4.52
C PHE A 123 -19.36 -2.12 3.31
N ILE A 124 -18.26 -2.88 3.43
CA ILE A 124 -17.31 -3.05 2.32
C ILE A 124 -17.91 -3.92 1.22
N LYS A 125 -18.73 -4.93 1.57
CA LYS A 125 -19.50 -5.71 0.62
C LYS A 125 -20.45 -4.83 -0.18
N TYR A 126 -21.28 -4.05 0.50
CA TYR A 126 -22.15 -3.05 -0.12
C TYR A 126 -21.37 -2.06 -0.99
N ALA A 127 -20.29 -1.48 -0.46
CA ALA A 127 -19.49 -0.49 -1.15
C ALA A 127 -18.91 -1.05 -2.46
N ASN A 128 -18.47 -2.31 -2.49
CA ASN A 128 -17.96 -2.93 -3.72
C ASN A 128 -19.04 -3.10 -4.79
N GLU A 129 -20.29 -3.33 -4.40
CA GLU A 129 -21.42 -3.48 -5.33
C GLU A 129 -21.84 -2.12 -5.92
N VAL A 130 -21.95 -1.09 -5.08
CA VAL A 130 -22.44 0.22 -5.54
C VAL A 130 -21.35 1.12 -6.11
N ARG A 131 -20.08 0.86 -5.81
CA ARG A 131 -18.97 1.73 -6.23
C ARG A 131 -18.90 1.92 -7.74
N SER A 132 -19.16 0.88 -8.54
CA SER A 132 -19.20 1.00 -10.00
C SER A 132 -20.33 1.94 -10.46
N GLN A 133 -21.49 1.86 -9.83
CA GLN A 133 -22.64 2.72 -10.14
C GLN A 133 -22.39 4.18 -9.75
N VAL A 134 -21.84 4.42 -8.55
CA VAL A 134 -21.55 5.80 -8.10
C VAL A 134 -20.40 6.40 -8.92
N LEU A 135 -19.41 5.60 -9.33
CA LEU A 135 -18.34 6.05 -10.21
C LEU A 135 -18.85 6.41 -11.60
N ALA A 136 -19.80 5.63 -12.16
CA ALA A 136 -20.42 5.96 -13.44
C ALA A 136 -21.24 7.26 -13.39
N GLN A 137 -21.87 7.55 -12.24
CA GLN A 137 -22.61 8.82 -12.03
C GLN A 137 -21.68 10.01 -11.78
N HIS A 138 -20.48 9.76 -11.22
CA HIS A 138 -19.52 10.79 -10.86
C HIS A 138 -18.09 10.39 -11.25
N PRO A 139 -17.76 10.35 -12.56
CA PRO A 139 -16.47 9.87 -13.05
C PRO A 139 -15.30 10.79 -12.67
N GLU A 140 -15.56 12.08 -12.44
CA GLU A 140 -14.55 13.05 -12.01
C GLU A 140 -14.31 13.08 -10.49
N MET A 141 -15.13 12.36 -9.71
CA MET A 141 -15.04 12.39 -8.26
C MET A 141 -13.82 11.60 -7.77
N SER A 142 -13.07 12.20 -6.84
CA SER A 142 -11.99 11.50 -6.15
C SER A 142 -12.51 10.25 -5.45
N GLN A 143 -11.72 9.19 -5.48
CA GLN A 143 -12.04 7.93 -4.80
C GLN A 143 -12.36 8.11 -3.31
N ILE A 144 -11.76 9.10 -2.67
CA ILE A 144 -12.01 9.43 -1.25
C ILE A 144 -13.44 9.96 -1.08
N ASP A 145 -13.84 10.92 -1.92
CA ASP A 145 -15.17 11.53 -1.85
C ASP A 145 -16.27 10.58 -2.34
N LEU A 146 -15.93 9.71 -3.30
CA LEU A 146 -16.78 8.59 -3.70
C LEU A 146 -17.09 7.68 -2.52
N MET A 147 -16.08 7.32 -1.72
CA MET A 147 -16.25 6.46 -0.56
C MET A 147 -17.05 7.13 0.56
N LYS A 148 -16.90 8.46 0.74
CA LYS A 148 -17.76 9.24 1.67
C LYS A 148 -19.22 9.19 1.23
N THR A 149 -19.48 9.45 -0.04
CA THR A 149 -20.83 9.40 -0.64
C THR A 149 -21.46 8.01 -0.47
N ILE A 150 -20.69 6.94 -0.69
CA ILE A 150 -21.14 5.56 -0.46
C ILE A 150 -21.41 5.30 1.04
N GLY A 151 -20.61 5.88 1.93
CA GLY A 151 -20.84 5.86 3.38
C GLY A 151 -22.17 6.49 3.77
N ASP A 152 -22.48 7.66 3.23
CA ASP A 152 -23.74 8.37 3.51
C ASP A 152 -24.95 7.60 2.95
N LYS A 153 -24.79 7.03 1.75
CA LYS A 153 -25.78 6.11 1.16
C LYS A 153 -26.01 4.90 2.07
N TRP A 154 -24.94 4.27 2.58
CA TRP A 154 -25.04 3.15 3.51
C TRP A 154 -25.79 3.54 4.79
N GLN A 155 -25.52 4.71 5.37
CA GLN A 155 -26.23 5.16 6.58
C GLN A 155 -27.72 5.40 6.32
N SER A 156 -28.08 5.83 5.11
CA SER A 156 -29.46 6.07 4.70
C SER A 156 -30.22 4.81 4.28
N LEU A 157 -29.56 3.66 4.16
CA LEU A 157 -30.23 2.39 3.79
C LEU A 157 -31.18 1.91 4.90
N ASP A 158 -32.24 1.23 4.45
CA ASP A 158 -33.19 0.53 5.31
C ASP A 158 -32.50 -0.48 6.22
N GLN A 159 -33.04 -0.63 7.42
CA GLN A 159 -32.51 -1.57 8.41
C GLN A 159 -32.56 -3.03 7.91
N SER A 160 -33.58 -3.38 7.11
CA SER A 160 -33.70 -4.72 6.50
C SER A 160 -32.51 -5.03 5.57
N THR A 161 -32.17 -4.08 4.69
CA THR A 161 -31.04 -4.19 3.76
C THR A 161 -29.70 -4.28 4.50
N LYS A 162 -29.48 -3.44 5.51
CA LYS A 162 -28.29 -3.52 6.37
C LYS A 162 -28.19 -4.87 7.10
N SER A 163 -29.32 -5.40 7.58
CA SER A 163 -29.41 -6.69 8.25
C SER A 163 -29.00 -7.84 7.31
N LYS A 164 -29.40 -7.80 6.04
CA LYS A 164 -28.96 -8.79 5.03
C LYS A 164 -27.44 -8.86 4.93
N TYR A 165 -26.76 -7.74 4.73
CA TYR A 165 -25.28 -7.71 4.66
C TYR A 165 -24.63 -8.12 5.99
N ALA A 166 -25.24 -7.78 7.13
CA ALA A 166 -24.76 -8.21 8.44
C ALA A 166 -24.87 -9.74 8.62
N GLN A 167 -25.97 -10.35 8.19
CA GLN A 167 -26.18 -11.80 8.22
C GLN A 167 -25.21 -12.53 7.28
N GLU A 168 -25.03 -12.03 6.06
CA GLU A 168 -24.06 -12.58 5.10
C GLU A 168 -22.64 -12.55 5.65
N TYR A 169 -22.24 -11.42 6.24
CA TYR A 169 -20.93 -11.31 6.89
C TYR A 169 -20.81 -12.28 8.07
N LYS A 170 -21.86 -12.45 8.89
CA LYS A 170 -21.88 -13.38 10.01
C LYS A 170 -21.63 -14.82 9.56
N LYS A 171 -22.29 -15.25 8.47
CA LYS A 171 -22.05 -16.58 7.88
C LYS A 171 -20.61 -16.70 7.36
N ALA A 172 -20.16 -15.72 6.58
CA ALA A 172 -18.81 -15.73 6.00
C ALA A 172 -17.70 -15.75 7.06
N ILE A 173 -17.85 -15.01 8.17
CA ILE A 173 -16.84 -15.01 9.24
C ILE A 173 -16.90 -16.30 10.08
N GLN A 174 -18.08 -16.91 10.24
CA GLN A 174 -18.21 -18.21 10.88
C GLN A 174 -17.52 -19.30 10.06
N GLU A 175 -17.79 -19.37 8.75
CA GLU A 175 -17.11 -20.28 7.83
C GLU A 175 -15.60 -20.06 7.81
N TYR A 176 -15.15 -18.80 7.79
CA TYR A 176 -13.73 -18.46 7.86
C TYR A 176 -13.09 -18.96 9.16
N ASN A 177 -13.73 -18.75 10.31
CA ASN A 177 -13.19 -19.19 11.60
C ASN A 177 -13.21 -20.72 11.74
N ALA A 178 -14.19 -21.40 11.15
CA ALA A 178 -14.28 -22.87 11.15
C ALA A 178 -13.20 -23.50 10.27
N ASN A 179 -12.98 -22.96 9.06
CA ASN A 179 -11.95 -23.46 8.12
C ASN A 179 -10.53 -23.07 8.54
N PHE A 180 -10.39 -21.99 9.31
CA PHE A 180 -9.12 -21.50 9.82
C PHE A 180 -9.25 -21.21 11.32
N PRO A 181 -9.22 -22.22 12.20
CA PRO A 181 -9.13 -21.98 13.64
C PRO A 181 -7.79 -21.30 13.98
N LEU A 182 -7.75 -20.54 15.07
CA LEU A 182 -6.49 -20.11 15.67
C LEU A 182 -6.08 -21.23 16.63
N ASN A 183 -4.97 -21.91 16.33
CA ASN A 183 -4.28 -22.76 17.31
C ASN A 183 -3.59 -21.86 18.36
#